data_AF-A0AAW2AKU4-F1
#
_entry.id   AF-A0AAW2AKU4-F1
#
_cell.length_a   1.000
_cell.length_b   1.000
_cell.length_c   1.000
_cell.angle_alpha   90.00
_cell.angle_beta   90.00
_cell.angle_gamma   90.00
#
_symmetry.space_group_name_H-M   'P 1'
#
loop_
_entity.id
_entity.type
_entity.pdbx_description
1 polymer ?
#
loop_
_entity_poly.entity_id
_entity_poly.type
_entity_poly.pdbx_seq_one_letter_code
_entity_poly.pdbx_strand_id
1 'polypeptide(L)'
;MLRLISYVPEESKAVLSGQQSSAQCRVSVQTTLVEPFQPILGAQYFVLGEIEKTDGLSGVMLRARALTCVDGVDLTLMQQAIVEQRRFFKERETKDEYASSLLKVVTS
;
A
#
# COMPACT_ATOMS: atom_id res chain seq x y z
N MET A 1 -1.83 2.93 9.27
CA MET A 1 -2.75 1.92 8.71
C MET A 1 -4.06 2.55 8.30
N LEU A 2 -4.75 1.94 7.33
CA LEU A 2 -5.90 2.52 6.63
C LEU A 2 -7.23 2.00 7.21
N ARG A 3 -8.17 2.91 7.49
CA ARG A 3 -9.52 2.63 7.96
C ARG A 3 -10.55 2.92 6.87
N LEU A 4 -11.57 2.08 6.76
CA LEU A 4 -12.69 2.31 5.83
C LEU A 4 -13.58 3.45 6.32
N ILE A 5 -13.70 4.50 5.51
CA ILE A 5 -14.50 5.69 5.84
C ILE A 5 -15.83 5.70 5.09
N SER A 6 -15.83 5.23 3.85
CA SER A 6 -17.06 5.12 3.04
C SER A 6 -16.93 4.02 2.00
N TYR A 7 -18.05 3.43 1.63
CA TYR A 7 -18.19 2.53 0.49
C TYR A 7 -19.49 2.86 -0.24
N VAL A 8 -19.40 3.05 -1.55
CA VAL A 8 -20.52 3.29 -2.46
C VAL A 8 -20.60 2.09 -3.41
N PRO A 9 -21.50 1.12 -3.14
CA PRO A 9 -21.61 -0.11 -3.92
C PRO A 9 -21.91 0.14 -5.40
N GLU A 10 -22.74 1.14 -5.70
CA GLU A 10 -23.18 1.47 -7.06
C GLU A 10 -22.02 1.94 -7.94
N GLU A 11 -20.97 2.48 -7.32
CA GLU A 11 -19.75 2.93 -7.98
C GLU A 11 -18.60 1.91 -7.86
N SER A 12 -18.82 0.77 -7.18
CA SER A 12 -17.76 -0.14 -6.73
C SER A 12 -16.56 0.63 -6.16
N LYS A 13 -16.82 1.56 -5.23
CA LYS A 13 -15.82 2.52 -4.76
C LYS A 13 -15.78 2.62 -3.24
N ALA A 14 -14.60 2.35 -2.68
CA ALA A 14 -14.31 2.55 -1.26
C ALA A 14 -13.33 3.71 -1.06
N VAL A 15 -13.41 4.33 0.11
CA VAL A 15 -12.44 5.34 0.55
C VAL A 15 -11.84 4.89 1.86
N LEU A 16 -10.51 4.76 1.85
CA LEU A 16 -9.74 4.47 3.03
C LEU A 16 -8.97 5.72 3.50
N SER A 17 -8.80 5.87 4.80
CA SER A 17 -7.97 6.94 5.36
C SER A 17 -7.04 6.46 6.46
N GLY A 18 -5.89 7.12 6.61
CA GLY A 18 -4.96 6.85 7.69
C GLY A 18 -4.12 8.08 8.02
N GLN A 19 -3.34 8.00 9.09
CA GLN A 19 -2.34 9.01 9.40
C GLN A 19 -0.95 8.46 9.07
N GLN A 20 -0.13 9.30 8.43
CA GLN A 20 1.29 9.05 8.22
C GLN A 20 2.07 10.25 8.77
N SER A 21 2.78 10.04 9.89
CA SER A 21 3.65 11.01 10.58
C SER A 21 2.97 12.29 11.11
N SER A 22 2.17 12.98 10.30
CA SER A 22 1.34 14.15 10.63
C SER A 22 0.35 14.49 9.50
N ALA A 23 0.53 13.92 8.30
CA ALA A 23 -0.37 14.09 7.18
C ALA A 23 -1.48 13.02 7.17
N GLN A 24 -2.70 13.44 6.87
CA GLN A 24 -3.80 12.52 6.58
C GLN A 24 -3.63 11.99 5.15
N CYS A 25 -3.52 10.66 5.03
CA CYS A 25 -3.54 9.98 3.74
C CYS A 25 -4.98 9.52 3.47
N ARG A 26 -5.50 9.80 2.28
CA ARG A 26 -6.79 9.32 1.80
C ARG A 26 -6.58 8.59 0.48
N VAL A 27 -7.07 7.37 0.39
CA VAL A 27 -6.90 6.48 -0.76
C VAL A 27 -8.29 6.10 -1.27
N SER A 28 -8.54 6.38 -2.55
CA SER A 28 -9.73 5.86 -3.24
C SER A 28 -9.41 4.48 -3.78
N VAL A 29 -10.34 3.54 -3.60
CA VAL A 29 -10.16 2.14 -3.96
C VAL A 29 -11.31 1.70 -4.86
N GLN A 30 -11.00 1.18 -6.05
CA GLN A 30 -11.98 0.52 -6.91
C GLN A 30 -12.11 -0.95 -6.50
N THR A 31 -13.33 -1.38 -6.18
CA THR A 31 -13.64 -2.67 -5.55
C THR A 31 -14.26 -3.70 -6.49
N THR A 32 -14.46 -3.39 -7.77
CA THR A 32 -15.15 -4.23 -8.76
C THR A 32 -14.63 -5.68 -8.82
N LEU A 33 -13.34 -5.91 -8.52
CA LEU A 33 -12.70 -7.23 -8.60
C LEU A 33 -12.64 -7.97 -7.26
N VAL A 34 -13.04 -7.33 -6.17
CA VAL A 34 -13.02 -7.88 -4.81
C VAL A 34 -14.41 -7.93 -4.20
N GLU A 35 -15.44 -7.73 -5.02
CA GLU A 35 -16.84 -7.88 -4.66
C GLU A 35 -17.32 -9.33 -4.89
N PRO A 36 -18.25 -9.83 -4.06
CA PRO A 36 -18.81 -9.18 -2.87
C PRO A 36 -17.86 -9.23 -1.67
N PHE A 37 -17.89 -8.19 -0.82
CA PHE A 37 -17.24 -8.19 0.49
C PHE A 37 -18.14 -7.53 1.53
N GLN A 38 -17.86 -7.74 2.81
CA GLN A 38 -18.59 -7.08 3.90
C GLN A 38 -17.90 -5.76 4.28
N PRO A 39 -18.49 -4.58 3.99
CA PRO A 39 -17.93 -3.29 4.34
C PRO A 39 -18.19 -2.99 5.83
N ILE A 40 -17.13 -2.88 6.63
CA ILE A 40 -17.20 -2.52 8.05
C ILE A 40 -16.58 -1.13 8.20
N LEU A 41 -17.42 -0.12 8.40
CA LEU A 41 -16.94 1.26 8.56
C LEU A 41 -16.11 1.39 9.85
N GLY A 42 -15.00 2.13 9.77
CA GLY A 42 -14.05 2.34 10.87
C GLY A 42 -13.04 1.21 11.09
N ALA A 43 -13.34 0.00 10.59
CA ALA A 43 -12.44 -1.14 10.61
C ALA A 43 -11.21 -0.90 9.73
N GLN A 44 -10.14 -1.63 10.04
CA GLN A 44 -8.87 -1.51 9.35
C GLN A 44 -8.82 -2.49 8.19
N TYR A 45 -8.33 -2.01 7.05
CA TYR A 45 -8.25 -2.80 5.83
C TYR A 45 -6.84 -2.83 5.27
N PHE A 46 -6.45 -4.00 4.80
CA PHE A 46 -5.29 -4.21 3.95
C PHE A 46 -5.76 -4.33 2.50
N VAL A 47 -5.11 -3.60 1.60
CA VAL A 47 -5.45 -3.59 0.18
C VAL A 47 -4.20 -3.85 -0.65
N LEU A 48 -4.33 -4.75 -1.62
CA LEU A 48 -3.33 -4.97 -2.65
C LEU A 48 -3.99 -4.75 -4.01
N GLY A 49 -3.26 -4.09 -4.91
CA GLY A 49 -3.81 -3.72 -6.20
C GLY A 49 -2.88 -2.83 -7.01
N GLU A 50 -3.36 -2.44 -8.18
CA GLU A 50 -2.66 -1.56 -9.10
C GLU A 50 -3.04 -0.10 -8.87
N ILE A 51 -2.05 0.78 -8.96
CA ILE A 51 -2.28 2.22 -8.97
C ILE A 51 -2.70 2.62 -10.39
N GLU A 52 -3.94 3.08 -10.53
CA GLU A 52 -4.46 3.66 -11.76
C GLU A 52 -4.41 5.20 -11.65
N LYS A 53 -3.80 5.83 -12.65
CA LYS A 53 -3.85 7.30 -12.80
C LYS A 53 -5.20 7.64 -13.41
N THR A 54 -6.03 8.34 -12.67
CA THR A 54 -7.24 8.94 -13.23
C THR A 54 -6.88 10.21 -13.98
N ASP A 55 -7.31 10.32 -15.23
CA ASP A 55 -7.10 11.50 -16.06
C ASP A 55 -7.82 12.71 -15.42
N GLY A 56 -7.06 13.62 -14.78
CA GLY A 56 -7.58 14.87 -14.19
C GLY A 56 -7.04 15.22 -12.79
N LEU A 57 -7.68 16.22 -12.15
CA LEU A 57 -7.40 16.72 -10.79
C LEU A 57 -7.70 15.70 -9.67
N SER A 58 -8.23 14.53 -10.02
CA SER A 58 -8.90 13.56 -9.17
C SER A 58 -7.98 12.51 -8.57
N GLY A 59 -6.77 12.89 -8.14
CA GLY A 59 -5.89 12.03 -7.35
C GLY A 59 -5.54 10.67 -7.98
N VAL A 60 -5.11 9.73 -7.15
CA VAL A 60 -4.73 8.37 -7.55
C VAL A 60 -5.79 7.37 -7.07
N MET A 61 -6.22 6.47 -7.95
CA MET A 61 -7.15 5.37 -7.62
C MET A 61 -6.37 4.06 -7.48
N LEU A 62 -6.66 3.28 -6.45
CA LEU A 62 -6.13 1.93 -6.28
C LEU A 62 -7.16 0.90 -6.75
N ARG A 63 -6.88 0.16 -7.81
CA ARG A 63 -7.74 -0.93 -8.24
C ARG A 63 -7.43 -2.18 -7.44
N ALA A 64 -8.34 -2.57 -6.55
CA ALA A 64 -8.10 -3.68 -5.64
C ALA A 64 -8.11 -5.03 -6.37
N ARG A 65 -7.12 -5.87 -6.03
CA ARG A 65 -7.05 -7.31 -6.34
C ARG A 65 -7.26 -8.16 -5.09
N ALA A 66 -6.95 -7.61 -3.92
CA ALA A 66 -7.32 -8.15 -2.62
C ALA A 66 -7.71 -7.01 -1.67
N LEU A 67 -8.74 -7.24 -0.87
CA LEU A 67 -9.24 -6.32 0.14
C LEU A 67 -9.65 -7.14 1.37
N THR A 68 -8.99 -6.93 2.49
CA THR A 68 -9.20 -7.76 3.69
C THR A 68 -9.34 -6.90 4.92
N CYS A 69 -10.38 -7.15 5.72
CA CYS A 69 -10.50 -6.60 7.07
C CYS A 69 -9.42 -7.24 7.96
N VAL A 70 -8.60 -6.41 8.59
CA VAL A 70 -7.47 -6.82 9.44
C VAL A 70 -7.66 -6.40 10.88
N ASP A 71 -8.91 -6.26 11.31
CA ASP A 71 -9.24 -6.04 12.73
C ASP A 71 -8.69 -7.20 13.57
N GLY A 72 -7.98 -6.86 14.65
CA GLY A 72 -7.30 -7.82 15.53
C GLY A 72 -5.86 -8.16 15.13
N VAL A 73 -5.36 -7.65 13.99
CA VAL A 73 -3.93 -7.76 13.64
C VAL A 73 -3.10 -6.75 14.44
N ASP A 74 -1.94 -7.16 14.96
CA ASP A 74 -0.96 -6.24 15.53
C ASP A 74 -0.32 -5.38 14.42
N LEU A 75 -0.90 -4.21 14.23
CA LEU A 75 -0.47 -3.29 13.20
C LEU A 75 0.89 -2.66 13.47
N THR A 76 1.30 -2.56 14.73
CA THR A 76 2.62 -2.04 15.10
C THR A 76 3.68 -3.02 14.63
N LEU A 77 3.49 -4.31 14.94
CA LEU A 77 4.38 -5.37 14.49
C LEU A 77 4.38 -5.51 12.96
N MET A 78 3.22 -5.42 12.32
CA MET A 78 3.11 -5.43 10.86
C MET A 78 3.91 -4.29 10.22
N GLN A 79 3.78 -3.07 10.76
CA GLN A 79 4.53 -1.92 10.27
C GLN A 79 6.05 -2.09 10.47
N GLN A 80 6.47 -2.62 11.62
CA GLN A 80 7.87 -2.94 11.89
C GLN A 80 8.42 -3.98 10.89
N ALA A 81 7.68 -5.06 10.63
CA ALA A 81 8.09 -6.08 9.68
C ALA A 81 8.29 -5.49 8.26
N ILE A 82 7.41 -4.58 7.82
CA ILE A 82 7.56 -3.89 6.53
C ILE A 82 8.82 -3.01 6.52
N VAL A 83 9.10 -2.28 7.60
CA VAL A 83 10.30 -1.43 7.71
C VAL A 83 11.57 -2.28 7.65
N GLU A 84 11.61 -3.38 8.40
CA GLU A 84 12.76 -4.29 8.42
C GLU A 84 12.98 -4.97 7.07
N GLN A 85 11.91 -5.40 6.40
CA GLN A 85 12.00 -5.96 5.07
C GLN A 85 12.58 -4.96 4.07
N ARG A 86 12.12 -3.70 4.10
CA ARG A 86 12.66 -2.63 3.24
C ARG A 86 14.13 -2.35 3.53
N ARG A 87 14.52 -2.34 4.82
CA ARG A 87 15.92 -2.17 5.24
C ARG A 87 16.80 -3.28 4.68
N PHE A 88 16.36 -4.54 4.82
CA PHE A 88 17.09 -5.69 4.31
C PHE A 88 17.33 -5.64 2.80
N PHE A 89 16.33 -5.26 2.00
CA PHE A 89 16.50 -5.12 0.56
C PHE A 89 17.44 -3.97 0.18
N LYS A 90 17.33 -2.82 0.86
CA LYS A 90 18.20 -1.66 0.63
C LYS A 90 19.68 -1.98 0.91
N GLU A 91 19.96 -2.77 1.95
CA GLU A 91 21.32 -3.20 2.28
C GLU A 91 21.92 -4.15 1.22
N ARG A 92 21.09 -4.84 0.43
CA ARG A 92 21.56 -5.71 -0.66
C ARG A 92 21.82 -4.94 -1.94
N GLU A 93 20.90 -4.06 -2.34
CA GLU A 93 21.10 -3.20 -3.51
C GLU A 93 22.40 -2.40 -3.41
N THR A 94 22.68 -1.84 -2.23
CA THR A 94 23.93 -1.10 -1.99
C THR A 94 25.19 -1.98 -2.08
N LYS A 95 25.13 -3.25 -1.68
CA LYS A 95 26.25 -4.20 -1.81
C LYS A 95 26.46 -4.63 -3.25
N ASP A 96 25.39 -4.84 -4.01
CA ASP A 96 25.45 -5.19 -5.43
C ASP A 96 26.00 -4.03 -6.28
N GLU A 97 25.60 -2.79 -5.98
CA GLU A 97 26.17 -1.58 -6.59
C GLU A 97 27.66 -1.40 -6.26
N TYR A 98 28.07 -1.65 -5.01
CA TYR A 98 29.48 -1.58 -4.59
C TYR A 98 30.33 -2.64 -5.30
N ALA A 99 29.85 -3.88 -5.39
CA ALA A 99 30.54 -4.97 -6.06
C ALA A 99 30.68 -4.71 -7.58
N SER A 100 29.63 -4.18 -8.22
CA SER A 100 29.65 -3.77 -9.63
C SER A 100 30.63 -2.62 -9.89
N SER A 101 30.76 -1.69 -8.93
CA SER A 101 31.72 -0.58 -8.99
C SER A 101 33.17 -1.07 -8.86
N LEU A 102 33.45 -2.02 -7.96
CA LEU A 102 34.77 -2.60 -7.80
C LEU A 102 35.20 -3.43 -9.02
N LEU A 103 34.29 -4.19 -9.64
CA LEU A 103 34.56 -4.91 -10.89
C LEU A 103 35.00 -3.96 -12.02
N LYS A 104 34.34 -2.80 -12.17
CA LYS A 104 34.74 -1.80 -13.18
C LYS A 104 36.13 -1.22 -12.93
N VAL A 105 36.53 -1.06 -11.66
CA VAL A 105 37.87 -0.55 -11.28
C VAL A 105 38.95 -1.59 -11.56
N VAL A 106 38.66 -2.88 -11.41
CA VAL A 106 39.64 -3.97 -11.63
C VAL A 106 39.81 -4.32 -13.11
N THR A 107 38.81 -4.04 -13.95
CA THR A 107 38.85 -4.32 -15.40
C THR A 107 39.29 -3.13 -16.26
N SER A 108 39.69 -2.01 -15.66
CA SER A 108 40.23 -0.81 -16.34
C SER A 108 41.73 -0.70 -16.11
#